data_AF-A0A9E2YQK4-F1
#
_entry.id   AF-A0A9E2YQK4-F1
#
_cell.length_a   1.000
_cell.length_b   1.000
_cell.length_c   1.000
_cell.angle_alpha   90.00
_cell.angle_beta   90.00
_cell.angle_gamma   90.00
#
_symmetry.space_group_name_H-M   'P 1'
#
loop_
_entity.id
_entity.type
_entity.pdbx_description
1 polymer ?
#
loop_
_entity_poly.entity_id
_entity_poly.type
_entity_poly.pdbx_seq_one_letter_code
_entity_poly.pdbx_strand_id
1 'polypeptide(L)'
;MRLASLLLLTIQVGLAASEYRVGVAWVDITPPIGHEMGGYAARKHGSTGLHDPLYATVLVVESGENSIALVTCDLRSFVSMRVGEIARQKYGIKTTLIDVSHTHSGPLTWELRSPWYQQAEDKMVEAIGHAKGAEFAGTLELSAGKIYLGHNRRKIIAGH
;
A
#
# COMPACT_ATOMS: atom_id res chain seq x y z
N MET A 1 63.04 36.30 -3.78
CA MET A 1 62.00 35.89 -2.82
C MET A 1 61.10 34.90 -3.53
N ARG A 2 61.12 33.61 -3.16
CA ARG A 2 60.33 32.56 -3.85
C ARG A 2 58.94 32.50 -3.20
N LEU A 3 57.90 32.83 -3.98
CA LEU A 3 56.51 32.66 -3.58
C LEU A 3 56.19 31.16 -3.60
N ALA A 4 55.93 30.58 -2.43
CA ALA A 4 55.41 29.22 -2.31
C ALA A 4 53.91 29.24 -2.60
N SER A 5 53.49 28.59 -3.68
CA SER A 5 52.08 28.39 -4.00
C SER A 5 51.46 27.39 -3.01
N LEU A 6 50.52 27.87 -2.21
CA LEU A 6 49.72 27.06 -1.29
C LEU A 6 48.57 26.42 -2.09
N LEU A 7 48.61 25.10 -2.28
CA LEU A 7 47.54 24.35 -2.93
C LEU A 7 46.47 24.01 -1.88
N LEU A 8 45.34 24.72 -1.89
CA LEU A 8 44.18 24.35 -1.07
C LEU A 8 43.47 23.16 -1.74
N LEU A 9 43.53 22.00 -1.09
CA LEU A 9 42.71 20.84 -1.45
C LEU A 9 41.34 20.99 -0.75
N THR A 10 40.31 21.37 -1.48
CA THR A 10 38.93 21.36 -0.97
C THR A 10 38.43 19.93 -0.90
N ILE A 11 38.26 19.39 0.31
CA ILE A 11 37.55 18.13 0.53
C ILE A 11 36.07 18.41 0.33
N GLN A 12 35.51 18.02 -0.82
CA GLN A 12 34.06 17.98 -1.00
C GLN A 12 33.51 16.79 -0.22
N VAL A 13 33.04 17.07 0.99
CA VAL A 13 32.15 16.15 1.71
C VAL A 13 30.81 16.22 1.00
N GLY A 14 30.57 15.30 0.07
CA GLY A 14 29.24 15.12 -0.50
C GLY A 14 28.29 14.73 0.63
N LEU A 15 27.34 15.60 0.98
CA LEU A 15 26.13 15.13 1.65
C LEU A 15 25.41 14.23 0.65
N ALA A 16 25.62 12.93 0.75
CA ALA A 16 24.73 11.97 0.12
C ALA A 16 23.37 12.15 0.80
N ALA A 17 22.48 12.90 0.16
CA ALA A 17 21.05 12.78 0.46
C ALA A 17 20.71 11.30 0.34
N SER A 18 20.02 10.71 1.31
CA SER A 18 19.58 9.33 1.15
C SER A 18 18.62 9.31 -0.04
N GLU A 19 19.07 8.79 -1.18
CA GLU A 19 18.24 8.69 -2.36
C GLU A 19 17.13 7.69 -2.08
N TYR A 20 15.89 8.17 -2.05
CA TYR A 20 14.75 7.27 -2.02
C TYR A 20 14.59 6.64 -3.40
N ARG A 21 14.50 5.32 -3.43
CA ARG A 21 14.00 4.60 -4.60
C ARG A 21 12.55 4.26 -4.37
N VAL A 22 11.71 4.55 -5.35
CA VAL A 22 10.26 4.43 -5.25
C VAL A 22 9.75 3.60 -6.41
N GLY A 23 8.87 2.65 -6.13
CA GLY A 23 8.20 1.82 -7.10
C GLY A 23 6.70 1.83 -6.87
N VAL A 24 5.91 1.88 -7.94
CA VAL A 24 4.43 1.86 -7.85
C VAL A 24 3.89 0.80 -8.80
N ALA A 25 2.93 0.02 -8.33
CA ALA A 25 2.18 -0.92 -9.13
C ALA A 25 0.74 -1.04 -8.60
N TRP A 26 -0.15 -1.59 -9.41
CA TRP A 26 -1.47 -1.99 -8.94
C TRP A 26 -1.89 -3.29 -9.62
N VAL A 27 -2.81 -4.01 -9.02
CA VAL A 27 -3.33 -5.28 -9.54
C VAL A 27 -4.80 -5.43 -9.21
N ASP A 28 -5.57 -5.93 -10.17
CA ASP A 28 -7.00 -6.22 -10.01
C ASP A 28 -7.17 -7.44 -9.09
N ILE A 29 -7.84 -7.23 -7.96
CA ILE A 29 -8.18 -8.25 -6.96
C ILE A 29 -9.69 -8.53 -6.92
N THR A 30 -10.45 -8.14 -7.94
CA THR A 30 -11.90 -8.36 -8.03
C THR A 30 -12.22 -9.86 -7.98
N PRO A 31 -13.10 -10.31 -7.07
CA PRO A 31 -13.56 -11.69 -7.04
C PRO A 31 -14.57 -11.95 -8.18
N PRO A 32 -14.79 -13.21 -8.58
CA PRO A 32 -15.89 -13.56 -9.48
C PRO A 32 -17.26 -13.10 -8.97
N ILE A 33 -18.19 -12.83 -9.89
CA ILE A 33 -19.60 -12.54 -9.55
C ILE A 33 -20.20 -13.70 -8.73
N GLY A 34 -21.00 -13.37 -7.73
CA GLY A 34 -21.59 -14.31 -6.78
C GLY A 34 -20.82 -14.44 -5.47
N HIS A 35 -19.64 -13.81 -5.35
CA HIS A 35 -18.88 -13.83 -4.10
C HIS A 35 -19.66 -13.14 -2.97
N GLU A 36 -19.62 -13.73 -1.77
CA GLU A 36 -20.20 -13.15 -0.58
C GLU A 36 -19.59 -11.77 -0.29
N MET A 37 -20.43 -10.79 0.06
CA MET A 37 -20.00 -9.40 0.24
C MET A 37 -19.94 -9.01 1.71
N GLY A 38 -18.86 -8.32 2.10
CA GLY A 38 -18.63 -7.90 3.47
C GLY A 38 -19.34 -6.59 3.86
N GLY A 39 -19.44 -6.34 5.16
CA GLY A 39 -19.76 -5.01 5.72
C GLY A 39 -21.17 -4.82 6.27
N TYR A 40 -22.19 -5.42 5.66
CA TYR A 40 -23.58 -5.33 6.14
C TYR A 40 -24.13 -6.69 6.57
N ALA A 41 -24.34 -6.87 7.87
CA ALA A 41 -24.82 -8.15 8.45
C ALA A 41 -26.23 -8.58 7.96
N ALA A 42 -27.05 -7.62 7.54
CA ALA A 42 -28.37 -7.88 7.00
C ALA A 42 -28.35 -8.40 5.55
N ARG A 43 -27.23 -8.26 4.82
CA ARG A 43 -27.09 -8.78 3.45
C ARG A 43 -27.06 -10.31 3.48
N LYS A 44 -27.80 -10.95 2.58
CA LYS A 44 -27.99 -12.41 2.50
C LYS A 44 -27.64 -13.01 1.13
N HIS A 45 -27.06 -12.21 0.25
CA HIS A 45 -26.67 -12.62 -1.09
C HIS A 45 -25.29 -12.07 -1.44
N GLY A 46 -24.59 -12.77 -2.33
CA GLY A 46 -23.33 -12.30 -2.92
C GLY A 46 -23.52 -11.19 -3.95
N SER A 47 -22.42 -10.85 -4.63
CA SER A 47 -22.40 -9.88 -5.72
C SER A 47 -23.24 -10.35 -6.90
N THR A 48 -24.01 -9.44 -7.51
CA THR A 48 -24.82 -9.70 -8.71
C THR A 48 -24.22 -9.13 -9.99
N GLY A 49 -23.11 -8.39 -9.86
CA GLY A 49 -22.42 -7.73 -10.95
C GLY A 49 -21.18 -6.99 -10.46
N LEU A 50 -20.51 -6.30 -11.39
CA LEU A 50 -19.34 -5.48 -11.15
C LEU A 50 -19.63 -4.04 -11.62
N HIS A 51 -19.50 -3.07 -10.72
CA HIS A 51 -19.56 -1.65 -11.08
C HIS A 51 -18.17 -1.13 -11.41
N ASP A 52 -17.27 -1.14 -10.41
CA ASP A 52 -15.85 -0.80 -10.55
C ASP A 52 -14.99 -1.99 -10.11
N PRO A 53 -13.84 -2.27 -10.77
CA PRO A 53 -12.87 -3.23 -10.28
C PRO A 53 -12.32 -2.82 -8.91
N LEU A 54 -11.93 -3.82 -8.12
CA LEU A 54 -11.25 -3.64 -6.84
C LEU A 54 -9.75 -3.82 -7.05
N TYR A 55 -8.94 -2.86 -6.65
CA TYR A 55 -7.50 -2.93 -6.80
C TYR A 55 -6.77 -3.12 -5.47
N ALA A 56 -5.62 -3.77 -5.55
CA ALA A 56 -4.54 -3.59 -4.60
C ALA A 56 -3.49 -2.68 -5.24
N THR A 57 -3.23 -1.52 -4.64
CA THR A 57 -2.20 -0.58 -5.07
C THR A 57 -1.00 -0.71 -4.15
N VAL A 58 0.20 -0.77 -4.73
CA VAL A 58 1.45 -0.99 -4.01
C VAL A 58 2.38 0.20 -4.24
N LEU A 59 2.88 0.74 -3.13
CA LEU A 59 4.00 1.67 -3.09
C LEU A 59 5.17 0.98 -2.39
N VAL A 60 6.27 0.78 -3.09
CA VAL A 60 7.55 0.36 -2.52
C VAL A 60 8.43 1.60 -2.35
N VAL A 61 9.02 1.77 -1.17
CA VAL A 61 10.00 2.81 -0.89
C VAL A 61 11.23 2.18 -0.26
N GLU A 62 12.40 2.51 -0.80
CA GLU A 62 13.69 2.11 -0.24
C GLU A 62 14.57 3.31 0.08
N SER A 63 15.37 3.16 1.13
CA SER A 63 16.38 4.13 1.55
C SER A 63 17.53 3.41 2.25
N GLY A 64 18.69 3.36 1.60
CA GLY A 64 19.84 2.60 2.08
C GLY A 64 19.48 1.12 2.21
N GLU A 65 19.60 0.56 3.42
CA GLU A 65 19.23 -0.83 3.67
C GLU A 65 17.74 -1.01 4.01
N ASN A 66 16.96 0.06 4.19
CA ASN A 66 15.57 -0.05 4.62
C ASN A 66 14.63 -0.12 3.41
N SER A 67 13.58 -0.93 3.52
CA SER A 67 12.56 -1.08 2.49
C SER A 67 11.18 -1.29 3.11
N ILE A 68 10.18 -0.59 2.57
CA ILE A 68 8.78 -0.73 2.95
C ILE A 68 7.91 -0.94 1.71
N ALA A 69 6.96 -1.87 1.79
CA ALA A 69 5.85 -1.97 0.86
C ALA A 69 4.56 -1.55 1.58
N LEU A 70 3.91 -0.50 1.09
CA LEU A 70 2.56 -0.10 1.48
C LEU A 70 1.59 -0.64 0.43
N VAL A 71 0.71 -1.55 0.83
CA VAL A 71 -0.33 -2.13 -0.01
C VAL A 71 -1.67 -1.56 0.45
N THR A 72 -2.33 -0.76 -0.38
CA THR A 72 -3.70 -0.28 -0.13
C THR A 72 -4.68 -1.11 -0.95
N CYS A 73 -5.81 -1.50 -0.37
CA CYS A 73 -6.78 -2.36 -1.05
C CYS A 73 -8.19 -1.75 -1.05
N ASP A 74 -8.91 -1.92 -2.14
CA ASP A 74 -10.34 -1.61 -2.25
C ASP A 74 -11.20 -2.69 -1.59
N LEU A 75 -11.03 -2.85 -0.27
CA LEU A 75 -11.66 -3.89 0.54
C LEU A 75 -12.21 -3.34 1.84
N ARG A 76 -13.09 -4.10 2.48
CA ARG A 76 -13.54 -3.83 3.86
C ARG A 76 -12.42 -4.04 4.87
N SER A 77 -11.79 -5.21 4.79
CA SER A 77 -10.79 -5.69 5.74
C SER A 77 -9.91 -6.69 5.03
N PHE A 78 -8.63 -6.74 5.38
CA PHE A 78 -7.70 -7.75 4.85
C PHE A 78 -6.52 -7.89 5.82
N VAL A 79 -6.21 -9.12 6.24
CA VAL A 79 -5.16 -9.38 7.24
C VAL A 79 -4.31 -10.55 6.78
N SER A 80 -3.12 -10.29 6.28
CA SER A 80 -2.22 -11.33 5.79
C SER A 80 -0.80 -11.13 6.27
N MET A 81 -0.32 -12.07 7.07
CA MET A 81 1.13 -12.20 7.36
C MET A 81 1.88 -12.78 6.15
N ARG A 82 1.21 -13.65 5.39
CA ARG A 82 1.79 -14.37 4.25
C ARG A 82 2.31 -13.43 3.17
N VAL A 83 1.57 -12.36 2.85
CA VAL A 83 2.03 -11.35 1.87
C VAL A 83 3.38 -10.75 2.29
N GLY A 84 3.50 -10.32 3.55
CA GLY A 84 4.74 -9.72 4.07
C GLY A 84 5.89 -10.73 4.18
N GLU A 85 5.61 -11.96 4.57
CA GLU A 85 6.62 -13.04 4.64
C GLU A 85 7.20 -13.35 3.27
N ILE A 86 6.35 -13.52 2.25
CA ILE A 86 6.79 -13.81 0.88
C ILE A 86 7.49 -12.58 0.28
N ALA A 87 6.97 -11.38 0.48
CA ALA A 87 7.60 -10.14 0.01
C ALA A 87 9.02 -9.98 0.58
N ARG A 88 9.21 -10.27 1.87
CA ARG A 88 10.53 -10.28 2.52
C ARG A 88 11.46 -11.31 1.89
N GLN A 89 10.99 -12.55 1.75
CA GLN A 89 11.82 -13.66 1.23
C GLN A 89 12.19 -13.47 -0.24
N LYS A 90 11.24 -13.04 -1.07
CA LYS A 90 11.38 -13.00 -2.53
C LYS A 90 12.00 -11.70 -3.04
N TYR A 91 11.71 -10.58 -2.38
CA TYR A 91 12.07 -9.24 -2.87
C TYR A 91 12.87 -8.40 -1.88
N GLY A 92 13.20 -8.94 -0.69
CA GLY A 92 13.97 -8.23 0.32
C GLY A 92 13.21 -7.09 1.01
N ILE A 93 11.89 -7.06 0.92
CA ILE A 93 11.06 -6.05 1.59
C ILE A 93 11.09 -6.28 3.11
N LYS A 94 11.69 -5.36 3.87
CA LYS A 94 11.86 -5.50 5.32
C LYS A 94 10.55 -5.30 6.08
N THR A 95 9.67 -4.43 5.60
CA THR A 95 8.38 -4.14 6.23
C THR A 95 7.26 -4.09 5.20
N THR A 96 6.13 -4.73 5.51
CA THR A 96 4.94 -4.69 4.66
C THR A 96 3.77 -4.22 5.50
N LEU A 97 3.10 -3.17 5.04
CA LEU A 97 1.87 -2.64 5.61
C LEU A 97 0.73 -2.88 4.63
N ILE A 98 -0.38 -3.40 5.13
CA ILE A 98 -1.61 -3.55 4.35
C ILE A 98 -2.66 -2.65 4.97
N ASP A 99 -3.19 -1.74 4.16
CA ASP A 99 -4.29 -0.85 4.49
C ASP A 99 -5.48 -1.08 3.55
N VAL A 100 -6.68 -0.68 3.98
CA VAL A 100 -7.91 -0.92 3.24
C VAL A 100 -8.82 0.31 3.26
N SER A 101 -9.53 0.58 2.16
CA SER A 101 -10.48 1.70 2.06
C SER A 101 -11.72 1.54 2.93
N HIS A 102 -11.93 0.35 3.51
CA HIS A 102 -13.10 -0.03 4.29
C HIS A 102 -14.42 -0.01 3.51
N THR A 103 -14.39 -0.31 2.21
CA THR A 103 -15.60 -0.41 1.37
C THR A 103 -16.51 -1.57 1.79
N HIS A 104 -17.83 -1.33 1.83
CA HIS A 104 -18.86 -2.36 2.09
C HIS A 104 -19.46 -2.96 0.80
N SER A 105 -18.85 -2.64 -0.35
CA SER A 105 -19.22 -3.13 -1.67
C SER A 105 -18.22 -4.14 -2.24
N GLY A 106 -17.29 -4.62 -1.43
CA GLY A 106 -16.32 -5.66 -1.78
C GLY A 106 -16.66 -7.03 -1.17
N PRO A 107 -15.82 -8.05 -1.44
CA PRO A 107 -15.99 -9.38 -0.87
C PRO A 107 -15.83 -9.37 0.64
N LEU A 108 -16.45 -10.37 1.26
CA LEU A 108 -16.07 -10.83 2.59
C LEU A 108 -14.72 -11.56 2.46
N THR A 109 -13.78 -11.29 3.37
CA THR A 109 -12.37 -11.63 3.14
C THR A 109 -11.89 -12.75 4.06
N TRP A 110 -11.17 -12.39 5.13
CA TRP A 110 -10.52 -13.34 6.03
C TRP A 110 -11.52 -14.17 6.83
N GLU A 111 -12.77 -13.71 6.96
CA GLU A 111 -13.80 -14.44 7.70
C GLU A 111 -14.29 -15.69 6.93
N LEU A 112 -14.16 -15.72 5.58
CA LEU A 112 -14.47 -16.90 4.77
C LEU A 112 -13.25 -17.74 4.39
N ARG A 113 -12.04 -17.14 4.38
CA ARG A 113 -10.81 -17.77 3.85
C ARG A 113 -11.04 -18.49 2.51
N SER A 114 -11.78 -17.85 1.61
CA SER A 114 -12.10 -18.43 0.30
C SER A 114 -10.83 -18.59 -0.56
N PRO A 115 -10.84 -19.43 -1.62
CA PRO A 115 -9.71 -19.52 -2.55
C PRO A 115 -9.31 -18.17 -3.15
N TRP A 116 -10.28 -17.26 -3.33
CA TRP A 116 -10.01 -15.90 -3.78
C TRP A 116 -9.11 -15.13 -2.81
N TYR A 117 -9.23 -15.35 -1.49
CA TYR A 117 -8.38 -14.66 -0.51
C TYR A 117 -6.90 -14.93 -0.76
N GLN A 118 -6.54 -16.21 -0.98
CA GLN A 118 -5.17 -16.59 -1.29
C GLN A 118 -4.72 -16.07 -2.66
N GLN A 119 -5.60 -16.08 -3.67
CA GLN A 119 -5.31 -15.49 -4.98
C GLN A 119 -5.05 -13.99 -4.89
N ALA A 120 -5.78 -13.27 -4.03
CA ALA A 120 -5.54 -11.86 -3.76
C ALA A 120 -4.17 -11.64 -3.09
N GLU A 121 -3.79 -12.48 -2.13
CA GLU A 121 -2.44 -12.45 -1.55
C GLU A 121 -1.35 -12.65 -2.61
N ASP A 122 -1.52 -13.65 -3.49
CA ASP A 122 -0.56 -13.95 -4.56
C ASP A 122 -0.40 -12.76 -5.51
N LYS A 123 -1.52 -12.18 -5.94
CA LYS A 123 -1.55 -10.96 -6.75
C LYS A 123 -0.87 -9.78 -6.06
N MET A 124 -1.10 -9.57 -4.77
CA MET A 124 -0.43 -8.50 -4.00
C MET A 124 1.09 -8.70 -3.98
N VAL A 125 1.56 -9.94 -3.79
CA VAL A 125 2.99 -10.26 -3.84
C VAL A 125 3.57 -10.01 -5.24
N GLU A 126 2.87 -10.37 -6.30
CA GLU A 126 3.29 -10.06 -7.67
C GLU A 126 3.38 -8.55 -7.91
N ALA A 127 2.38 -7.78 -7.47
CA ALA A 127 2.39 -6.33 -7.56
C ALA A 127 3.55 -5.69 -6.79
N ILE A 128 3.90 -6.22 -5.61
CA ILE A 128 5.12 -5.82 -4.88
C ILE A 128 6.37 -6.08 -5.73
N GLY A 129 6.47 -7.25 -6.36
CA GLY A 129 7.57 -7.57 -7.27
C GLY A 129 7.66 -6.61 -8.46
N HIS A 130 6.53 -6.26 -9.06
CA HIS A 130 6.47 -5.29 -10.17
C HIS A 130 6.89 -3.89 -9.72
N ALA A 131 6.36 -3.39 -8.60
CA ALA A 131 6.75 -2.10 -8.04
C ALA A 131 8.26 -2.07 -7.76
N LYS A 132 8.78 -3.12 -7.11
CA LYS A 132 10.21 -3.27 -6.79
C LYS A 132 11.10 -3.32 -8.04
N GLY A 133 10.66 -3.99 -9.10
CA GLY A 133 11.40 -4.10 -10.36
C GLY A 133 11.42 -2.82 -11.20
N ALA A 134 10.45 -1.92 -10.99
CA ALA A 134 10.26 -0.69 -11.77
C ALA A 134 10.58 0.58 -10.95
N GLU A 135 11.51 0.50 -10.01
CA GLU A 135 11.89 1.61 -9.15
C GLU A 135 12.57 2.77 -9.89
N PHE A 136 12.27 3.99 -9.46
CA PHE A 136 12.88 5.23 -9.89
C PHE A 136 13.32 6.07 -8.69
N ALA A 137 14.25 7.00 -8.89
CA ALA A 137 14.66 7.94 -7.84
C ALA A 137 13.50 8.91 -7.53
N GLY A 138 13.19 9.11 -6.25
CA GLY A 138 12.08 9.96 -5.81
C GLY A 138 12.41 10.77 -4.56
N THR A 139 11.53 11.70 -4.24
CA THR A 139 11.50 12.44 -2.98
C THR A 139 10.20 12.13 -2.25
N LEU A 140 10.24 12.26 -0.91
CA LEU A 140 9.05 12.12 -0.07
C LEU A 140 8.73 13.48 0.57
N GLU A 141 7.52 13.96 0.35
CA GLU A 141 7.01 15.19 0.95
C GLU A 141 5.74 14.88 1.74
N LEU A 142 5.56 15.56 2.88
CA LEU A 142 4.40 15.42 3.73
C LEU A 142 3.66 16.76 3.84
N SER A 143 2.36 16.73 3.59
CA SER A 143 1.47 17.88 3.83
C SER A 143 0.20 17.41 4.54
N ALA A 144 -0.48 18.34 5.20
CA ALA A 144 -1.72 18.06 5.92
C ALA A 144 -2.75 19.15 5.66
N GLY A 145 -4.02 18.74 5.59
CA GLY A 145 -5.17 19.61 5.39
C GLY A 145 -6.37 19.15 6.22
N LYS A 146 -7.45 19.94 6.22
CA LYS A 146 -8.70 19.62 6.92
C LYS A 146 -9.88 19.75 5.96
N ILE A 147 -10.75 18.74 5.98
CA ILE A 147 -12.01 18.72 5.23
C ILE A 147 -13.11 18.11 6.12
N TYR A 148 -14.36 18.54 5.91
CA TYR A 148 -15.53 18.00 6.60
C TYR A 148 -16.39 17.18 5.63
N LEU A 149 -16.18 15.87 5.60
CA LEU A 149 -16.96 14.93 4.77
C LEU A 149 -17.81 13.94 5.58
N GLY A 150 -17.42 13.70 6.84
CA GLY A 150 -18.06 12.70 7.71
C GLY A 150 -18.92 13.32 8.80
N HIS A 151 -19.93 12.57 9.23
CA HIS A 151 -20.76 12.89 10.39
C HIS A 151 -20.64 11.77 11.44
N ASN A 152 -20.62 12.13 12.72
CA ASN A 152 -20.63 11.15 13.81
C ASN A 152 -22.03 10.56 13.99
N ARG A 153 -22.26 9.38 13.42
CA ARG A 153 -23.53 8.61 13.50
C ARG A 153 -23.97 8.20 14.92
N ARG A 154 -23.19 8.46 15.96
CA ARG A 154 -23.52 8.18 17.37
C ARG A 154 -23.70 9.44 18.21
N LYS A 155 -23.45 10.63 17.65
CA LYS A 155 -23.69 11.90 18.36
C LYS A 155 -25.17 12.24 18.25
N ILE A 156 -25.90 12.03 19.34
CA ILE A 156 -27.28 12.49 19.49
C ILE A 156 -27.23 13.96 19.93
N ILE A 157 -27.79 14.85 19.12
CA ILE A 157 -27.95 16.27 19.47
C ILE A 157 -29.40 16.40 19.95
N ALA A 158 -29.60 16.67 21.24
CA ALA A 158 -30.93 16.83 21.81
C ALA A 158 -31.68 17.97 21.07
N GLY A 159 -32.84 17.65 20.48
CA GLY A 159 -33.67 18.61 19.72
C GLY A 159 -33.94 18.24 18.26
N HIS A 160 -33.42 17.10 17.77
CA HIS A 160 -33.83 16.45 16.53
C HIS A 160 -34.04 14.95 16.75
#